data_AF-A0AAW5HCL9-F1
#
_entry.id   AF-A0AAW5HCL9-F1
#
_cell.length_a   1.000
_cell.length_b   1.000
_cell.length_c   1.000
_cell.angle_alpha   90.00
_cell.angle_beta   90.00
_cell.angle_gamma   90.00
#
_symmetry.space_group_name_H-M   'P 1'
#
loop_
_entity.id
_entity.type
_entity.pdbx_description
1 polymer ?
#
loop_
_entity_poly.entity_id
_entity_poly.type
_entity_poly.pdbx_seq_one_letter_code
_entity_poly.pdbx_strand_id
1 'polypeptide(L)'
;MNKANIWGWPKKTKTTLNNIKAGDIFCFTQEDGAYYFGQIISKIITGHVAEIFRMIKKDPLITPVELEHIEPLTEPVVLDSYSLFDKKTDPTGEWRIIGHQEVTQTNRFKNYYFAYGTPESWTKISALNVKKEASEHEIANLPPLTPLNNYKISILLKKIQTQSNH
;
A
#
# COMPACT_ATOMS: atom_id res chain seq x y z
N MET A 1 9.82 2.67 -20.97
CA MET A 1 9.86 2.93 -19.51
C MET A 1 8.81 3.98 -19.21
N ASN A 2 7.91 3.73 -18.24
CA ASN A 2 6.94 4.73 -17.81
C ASN A 2 7.63 5.69 -16.83
N LYS A 3 7.86 6.92 -17.28
CA LYS A 3 8.56 7.94 -16.51
C LYS A 3 7.68 8.39 -15.34
N ALA A 4 8.17 8.22 -14.11
CA ALA A 4 7.47 8.70 -12.91
C ALA A 4 7.38 10.23 -12.91
N ASN A 5 6.21 10.76 -12.54
CA ASN A 5 5.97 12.18 -12.34
C ASN A 5 5.89 12.48 -10.83
N ILE A 6 6.97 13.01 -10.26
CA ILE A 6 7.05 13.34 -8.84
C ILE A 6 6.70 14.80 -8.62
N TRP A 7 5.75 15.02 -7.74
CA TRP A 7 5.20 16.32 -7.36
C TRP A 7 5.81 16.88 -6.08
N GLY A 8 6.35 15.99 -5.23
CA GLY A 8 6.90 16.33 -3.93
C GLY A 8 5.86 16.47 -2.83
N TRP A 9 6.36 16.39 -1.59
CA TRP A 9 5.60 16.43 -0.34
C TRP A 9 4.65 17.62 -0.13
N PRO A 10 4.98 18.88 -0.52
CA PRO A 10 4.12 20.02 -0.19
C PRO A 10 2.94 20.19 -1.15
N LYS A 11 2.96 19.57 -2.35
CA LYS A 11 1.97 19.88 -3.40
C LYS A 11 0.56 19.42 -3.06
N LYS A 12 0.41 18.23 -2.48
CA LYS A 12 -0.88 17.64 -2.13
C LYS A 12 -0.87 17.21 -0.68
N THR A 13 -1.26 18.14 0.20
CA THR A 13 -1.36 17.86 1.63
C THR A 13 -2.46 16.85 1.91
N LYS A 14 -3.57 16.86 1.18
CA LYS A 14 -4.69 15.91 1.33
C LYS A 14 -5.16 15.41 -0.04
N THR A 15 -5.53 14.14 -0.13
CA THR A 15 -6.14 13.55 -1.33
C THR A 15 -7.45 12.87 -0.94
N THR A 16 -8.56 13.28 -1.56
CA THR A 16 -9.86 12.65 -1.32
C THR A 16 -9.87 11.23 -1.87
N LEU A 17 -10.66 10.34 -1.25
CA LEU A 17 -10.67 8.92 -1.59
C LEU A 17 -10.94 8.64 -3.08
N ASN A 18 -11.79 9.45 -3.72
CA ASN A 18 -12.13 9.31 -5.14
C ASN A 18 -11.01 9.73 -6.10
N ASN A 19 -10.01 10.45 -5.61
CA ASN A 19 -8.88 10.94 -6.40
C ASN A 19 -7.64 10.05 -6.31
N ILE A 20 -7.65 9.02 -5.46
CA ILE A 20 -6.59 8.02 -5.35
C ILE A 20 -6.75 7.02 -6.50
N LYS A 21 -5.65 6.75 -7.21
CA LYS A 21 -5.64 5.90 -8.41
C LYS A 21 -4.50 4.89 -8.35
N ALA A 22 -4.68 3.79 -9.09
CA ALA A 22 -3.56 2.88 -9.38
C ALA A 22 -2.41 3.67 -10.00
N GLY A 23 -1.19 3.40 -9.55
CA GLY A 23 0.03 4.10 -9.94
C GLY A 23 0.39 5.32 -9.08
N ASP A 24 -0.51 5.80 -8.23
CA ASP A 24 -0.18 6.89 -7.32
C ASP A 24 0.96 6.50 -6.37
N ILE A 25 2.00 7.32 -6.34
CA ILE A 25 3.12 7.19 -5.42
C ILE A 25 2.79 7.96 -4.16
N PHE A 26 2.87 7.30 -3.01
CA PHE A 26 2.65 7.92 -1.73
C PHE A 26 3.90 7.95 -0.87
N CYS A 27 3.93 8.92 0.04
CA CYS A 27 4.90 9.03 1.10
C CYS A 27 4.15 9.15 2.42
N PHE A 28 4.71 8.57 3.47
CA PHE A 28 4.17 8.72 4.81
C PHE A 28 5.25 8.73 5.88
N THR A 29 4.93 9.29 7.04
CA THR A 29 5.80 9.29 8.22
C THR A 29 5.14 8.57 9.39
N GLN A 30 5.98 8.06 10.28
CA GLN A 30 5.60 7.43 11.54
C GLN A 30 6.24 8.21 12.70
N GLU A 31 5.96 7.81 13.94
CA GLU A 31 6.50 8.45 15.16
C GLU A 31 8.04 8.43 15.25
N ASP A 32 8.72 7.60 14.45
CA ASP A 32 10.18 7.52 14.36
C ASP A 32 10.83 8.69 13.58
N GLY A 33 10.02 9.57 12.98
CA GLY A 33 10.49 10.69 12.15
C GLY A 33 11.07 10.26 10.80
N ALA A 34 10.96 8.97 10.44
CA ALA A 34 11.36 8.48 9.14
C ALA A 34 10.24 8.65 8.11
N TYR A 35 10.64 8.72 6.84
CA TYR A 35 9.77 8.76 5.69
C TYR A 35 9.83 7.44 4.93
N TYR A 36 8.65 6.91 4.67
CA TYR A 36 8.39 5.68 3.97
C TYR A 36 7.66 6.00 2.67
N PHE A 37 7.78 5.09 1.70
CA PHE A 37 7.24 5.28 0.35
C PHE A 37 6.52 4.03 -0.12
N GLY A 38 5.59 4.21 -1.05
CA GLY A 38 4.91 3.10 -1.69
C GLY A 38 4.11 3.52 -2.90
N GLN A 39 3.45 2.56 -3.53
CA GLN A 39 2.62 2.77 -4.70
C GLN A 39 1.26 2.10 -4.54
N ILE A 40 0.20 2.80 -4.96
CA ILE A 40 -1.14 2.23 -5.05
C ILE A 40 -1.20 1.28 -6.26
N ILE A 41 -1.60 0.05 -6.02
CA ILE A 41 -1.71 -0.99 -7.05
C ILE A 41 -3.12 -1.00 -7.64
N SER A 42 -4.14 -1.01 -6.79
CA SER A 42 -5.54 -1.04 -7.24
C SER A 42 -6.50 -0.53 -6.16
N LYS A 43 -7.70 -0.15 -6.58
CA LYS A 43 -8.82 0.10 -5.67
C LYS A 43 -9.62 -1.17 -5.48
N ILE A 44 -9.98 -1.47 -4.23
CA ILE A 44 -10.82 -2.61 -3.87
C ILE A 44 -11.96 -2.16 -2.93
N ILE A 45 -12.85 -3.09 -2.56
CA ILE A 45 -14.06 -2.79 -1.77
C ILE A 45 -13.80 -2.15 -0.40
N THR A 46 -12.66 -2.45 0.24
CA THR A 46 -12.32 -2.01 1.60
C THR A 46 -11.23 -0.92 1.64
N GLY A 47 -10.77 -0.43 0.50
CA GLY A 47 -9.67 0.54 0.43
C GLY A 47 -8.86 0.43 -0.85
N HIS A 48 -7.55 0.60 -0.75
CA HIS A 48 -6.64 0.41 -1.87
C HIS A 48 -5.56 -0.60 -1.54
N VAL A 49 -5.28 -1.49 -2.49
CA VAL A 49 -4.11 -2.37 -2.41
C VAL A 49 -2.89 -1.54 -2.75
N ALA A 50 -1.83 -1.69 -1.97
CA ALA A 50 -0.58 -0.97 -2.14
C ALA A 50 0.62 -1.86 -1.87
N GLU A 51 1.74 -1.51 -2.45
CA GLU A 51 3.04 -1.97 -1.99
C GLU A 51 3.76 -0.86 -1.22
N ILE A 52 4.52 -1.27 -0.21
CA ILE A 52 5.43 -0.40 0.53
C ILE A 52 6.84 -0.76 0.10
N PHE A 53 7.64 0.26 -0.20
CA PHE A 53 8.97 0.11 -0.73
C PHE A 53 10.03 -0.08 0.37
N ARG A 54 11.10 -0.82 0.06
CA ARG A 54 12.29 -0.99 0.89
C ARG A 54 13.21 0.23 0.78
N MET A 55 12.65 1.40 1.05
CA MET A 55 13.36 2.67 1.08
C MET A 55 12.83 3.50 2.24
N ILE A 56 13.73 3.88 3.13
CA ILE A 56 13.44 4.67 4.31
C ILE A 56 14.38 5.87 4.28
N LYS A 57 13.84 7.07 4.41
CA LYS A 57 14.59 8.33 4.33
C LYS A 57 14.32 9.22 5.53
N LYS A 58 15.19 10.21 5.73
CA LYS A 58 15.01 11.29 6.72
C LYS A 58 14.25 12.50 6.17
N ASP A 59 13.98 12.50 4.87
CA ASP A 59 13.22 13.53 4.17
C ASP A 59 12.21 12.88 3.20
N PRO A 60 11.15 13.61 2.80
CA PRO A 60 10.10 13.06 1.94
C PRO A 60 10.44 13.18 0.44
N LEU A 61 11.72 13.06 0.05
CA LEU A 61 12.15 13.18 -1.34
C LEU A 61 12.41 11.82 -1.97
N ILE A 62 11.84 11.60 -3.14
CA ILE A 62 12.10 10.42 -3.98
C ILE A 62 12.27 10.86 -5.42
N THR A 63 13.20 10.23 -6.12
CA THR A 63 13.50 10.52 -7.52
C THR A 63 12.94 9.44 -8.44
N PRO A 64 12.70 9.74 -9.73
CA PRO A 64 12.31 8.72 -10.70
C PRO A 64 13.32 7.57 -10.82
N VAL A 65 14.62 7.87 -10.74
CA VAL A 65 15.70 6.86 -10.83
C VAL A 65 15.66 5.89 -9.64
N GLU A 66 15.35 6.40 -8.45
CA GLU A 66 15.17 5.56 -7.26
C GLU A 66 13.98 4.61 -7.42
N LEU A 67 12.85 5.09 -7.94
CA LEU A 67 11.66 4.28 -8.17
C LEU A 67 11.87 3.14 -9.18
N GLU A 68 12.77 3.30 -10.14
CA GLU A 68 13.04 2.28 -11.15
C GLU A 68 13.72 1.02 -10.59
N HIS A 69 14.45 1.16 -9.48
CA HIS A 69 15.27 0.10 -8.89
C HIS A 69 14.78 -0.30 -7.48
N ILE A 70 13.62 0.21 -7.08
CA ILE A 70 13.15 0.05 -5.71
C ILE A 70 12.52 -1.33 -5.52
N GLU A 71 13.01 -2.04 -4.51
CA GLU A 71 12.45 -3.33 -4.13
C GLU A 71 11.28 -3.13 -3.14
N PRO A 72 10.30 -4.04 -3.12
CA PRO A 72 9.27 -4.05 -2.10
C PRO A 72 9.84 -4.39 -0.71
N LEU A 73 9.28 -3.77 0.31
CA LEU A 73 9.54 -4.11 1.71
C LEU A 73 8.71 -5.30 2.17
N THR A 74 7.48 -5.40 1.67
CA THR A 74 6.46 -6.39 2.06
C THR A 74 5.69 -6.87 0.83
N GLU A 75 5.00 -7.99 0.99
CA GLU A 75 3.88 -8.35 0.13
C GLU A 75 2.79 -7.26 0.12
N PRO A 76 1.95 -7.19 -0.93
CA PRO A 76 0.89 -6.20 -1.03
C PRO A 76 -0.02 -6.17 0.20
N VAL A 77 -0.35 -4.95 0.63
CA VAL A 77 -1.21 -4.69 1.79
C VAL A 77 -2.45 -3.92 1.36
N VAL A 78 -3.52 -4.04 2.13
CA VAL A 78 -4.72 -3.22 1.94
C VAL A 78 -4.61 -2.02 2.86
N LEU A 79 -4.61 -0.82 2.28
CA LEU A 79 -4.63 0.43 3.03
C LEU A 79 -6.06 0.87 3.30
N ASP A 80 -6.34 1.29 4.55
CA ASP A 80 -7.52 2.10 4.87
C ASP A 80 -7.31 3.52 4.30
N SER A 81 -7.44 3.65 2.99
CA SER A 81 -7.10 4.89 2.29
C SER A 81 -8.00 6.05 2.69
N TYR A 82 -9.20 5.75 3.22
CA TYR A 82 -10.09 6.76 3.74
C TYR A 82 -9.53 7.38 5.01
N SER A 83 -9.11 6.55 5.97
CA SER A 83 -8.51 7.05 7.22
C SER A 83 -7.15 7.70 6.98
N LEU A 84 -6.35 7.17 6.04
CA LEU A 84 -4.97 7.58 5.79
C LEU A 84 -4.86 8.86 4.96
N PHE A 85 -5.50 8.93 3.78
CA PHE A 85 -5.28 10.02 2.83
C PHE A 85 -6.37 11.10 2.85
N ASP A 86 -7.62 10.71 3.10
CA ASP A 86 -8.76 11.62 3.05
C ASP A 86 -9.05 12.22 4.43
N LYS A 87 -9.50 11.40 5.38
CA LYS A 87 -9.90 11.89 6.71
C LYS A 87 -8.71 12.22 7.60
N LYS A 88 -7.57 11.56 7.41
CA LYS A 88 -6.38 11.72 8.25
C LYS A 88 -6.71 11.61 9.73
N THR A 89 -7.35 10.50 10.09
CA THR A 89 -7.93 10.32 11.42
C THR A 89 -6.88 10.10 12.51
N ASP A 90 -5.66 9.73 12.13
CA ASP A 90 -4.55 9.52 13.05
C ASP A 90 -3.61 10.75 13.03
N PRO A 91 -3.43 11.46 14.15
CA PRO A 91 -2.55 12.62 14.22
C PRO A 91 -1.05 12.28 14.24
N THR A 92 -0.68 11.02 14.50
CA THR A 92 0.74 10.62 14.66
C THR A 92 1.41 10.21 13.35
N GLY A 93 0.63 10.10 12.27
CA GLY A 93 1.14 9.80 10.93
C GLY A 93 0.57 10.74 9.88
N GLU A 94 1.41 11.15 8.93
CA GLU A 94 1.01 11.98 7.80
C GLU A 94 1.21 11.20 6.51
N TRP A 95 0.18 11.12 5.68
CA TRP A 95 0.14 10.33 4.44
C TRP A 95 -0.24 11.21 3.26
N ARG A 96 0.58 11.19 2.20
CA ARG A 96 0.39 12.06 1.04
C ARG A 96 0.67 11.34 -0.26
N ILE A 97 -0.11 11.67 -1.29
CA ILE A 97 0.22 11.32 -2.67
C ILE A 97 1.23 12.34 -3.18
N ILE A 98 2.44 11.89 -3.53
CA ILE A 98 3.57 12.73 -3.89
C ILE A 98 3.98 12.59 -5.36
N GLY A 99 3.30 11.74 -6.13
CA GLY A 99 3.58 11.54 -7.54
C GLY A 99 2.72 10.45 -8.14
N HIS A 100 3.04 10.11 -9.38
CA HIS A 100 2.34 9.06 -10.10
C HIS A 100 3.29 8.37 -11.09
N GLN A 101 3.19 7.05 -11.17
CA GLN A 101 3.85 6.21 -12.14
C GLN A 101 2.94 5.03 -12.47
N GLU A 102 2.73 4.74 -13.75
CA GLU A 102 1.93 3.58 -14.16
C GLU A 102 2.47 2.27 -13.56
N VAL A 103 1.57 1.39 -13.14
CA VAL A 103 1.91 0.10 -12.53
C VAL A 103 2.36 -0.86 -13.64
N THR A 104 3.68 -1.12 -13.73
CA THR A 104 4.25 -1.94 -14.81
C THR A 104 4.45 -3.41 -14.41
N GLN A 105 4.66 -3.72 -13.14
CA GLN A 105 4.96 -5.08 -12.64
C GLN A 105 3.71 -5.89 -12.26
N THR A 106 2.68 -5.86 -13.09
CA THR A 106 1.38 -6.51 -12.78
C THR A 106 1.50 -8.02 -12.53
N ASN A 107 2.50 -8.70 -13.11
CA ASN A 107 2.71 -10.14 -12.95
C ASN A 107 2.93 -10.56 -11.49
N ARG A 108 3.65 -9.75 -10.70
CA ARG A 108 3.84 -10.01 -9.27
C ARG A 108 2.52 -10.01 -8.50
N PHE A 109 1.58 -9.16 -8.91
CA PHE A 109 0.29 -8.98 -8.25
C PHE A 109 -0.79 -9.95 -8.76
N LYS A 110 -0.63 -10.56 -9.94
CA LYS A 110 -1.62 -11.48 -10.54
C LYS A 110 -1.95 -12.68 -9.66
N ASN A 111 -0.98 -13.14 -8.88
CA ASN A 111 -1.11 -14.33 -8.03
C ASN A 111 -1.21 -14.01 -6.54
N TYR A 112 -1.30 -12.73 -6.18
CA TYR A 112 -1.50 -12.32 -4.79
C TYR A 112 -2.97 -12.11 -4.51
N TYR A 113 -3.51 -12.80 -3.50
CA TYR A 113 -4.94 -12.81 -3.18
C TYR A 113 -5.19 -12.53 -1.71
N PHE A 114 -6.33 -11.94 -1.43
CA PHE A 114 -6.88 -11.76 -0.09
C PHE A 114 -8.21 -12.52 0.03
N ALA A 115 -8.51 -13.04 1.20
CA ALA A 115 -9.76 -13.72 1.51
C ALA A 115 -10.75 -12.83 2.28
N TYR A 116 -12.04 -12.95 1.98
CA TYR A 116 -13.14 -12.37 2.76
C TYR A 116 -14.44 -13.15 2.57
N GLY A 117 -15.41 -12.95 3.47
CA GLY A 117 -16.69 -13.64 3.45
C GLY A 117 -16.98 -14.34 4.76
N THR A 118 -17.94 -15.26 4.73
CA THR A 118 -18.29 -16.15 5.85
C THR A 118 -18.04 -17.60 5.44
N PRO A 119 -18.09 -18.56 6.39
CA PRO A 119 -18.23 -19.98 6.04
C PRO A 119 -19.33 -20.16 4.98
N GLU A 120 -19.10 -21.05 4.02
CA GLU A 120 -19.95 -21.33 2.85
C GLU A 120 -20.07 -20.20 1.79
N SER A 121 -19.52 -19.00 2.02
CA SER A 121 -19.59 -17.86 1.07
C SER A 121 -18.24 -17.18 0.83
N TRP A 122 -17.14 -17.91 1.00
CA TRP A 122 -15.81 -17.36 0.86
C TRP A 122 -15.54 -16.84 -0.56
N THR A 123 -14.91 -15.67 -0.62
CA THR A 123 -14.44 -15.07 -1.87
C THR A 123 -12.97 -14.71 -1.73
N LYS A 124 -12.18 -14.97 -2.78
CA LYS A 124 -10.84 -14.39 -2.90
C LYS A 124 -10.85 -13.24 -3.88
N ILE A 125 -10.05 -12.22 -3.60
CA ILE A 125 -9.86 -11.06 -4.48
C ILE A 125 -8.37 -10.86 -4.71
N SER A 126 -7.97 -10.70 -5.96
CA SER A 126 -6.56 -10.45 -6.27
C SER A 126 -6.15 -9.04 -5.88
N ALA A 127 -4.84 -8.81 -5.74
CA ALA A 127 -4.26 -7.48 -5.59
C ALA A 127 -4.58 -6.53 -6.77
N LEU A 128 -5.06 -7.07 -7.90
CA LEU A 128 -5.52 -6.32 -9.07
C LEU A 128 -7.06 -6.18 -9.14
N ASN A 129 -7.76 -6.39 -8.01
CA ASN A 129 -9.22 -6.27 -7.88
C ASN A 129 -10.01 -7.25 -8.77
N VAL A 130 -9.48 -8.45 -9.01
CA VAL A 130 -10.19 -9.53 -9.70
C VAL A 130 -10.77 -10.50 -8.68
N LYS A 131 -12.09 -10.54 -8.56
CA LYS A 131 -12.81 -11.49 -7.69
C LYS A 131 -12.81 -12.89 -8.30
N LYS A 132 -12.62 -13.90 -7.47
CA LYS A 132 -12.75 -15.32 -7.84
C LYS A 132 -13.37 -16.09 -6.67
N GLU A 133 -14.09 -17.15 -7.00
CA GLU A 133 -14.47 -18.16 -6.02
C GLU A 133 -13.20 -18.89 -5.53
N ALA A 134 -13.26 -19.38 -4.30
CA ALA A 134 -12.17 -20.10 -3.68
C ALA A 134 -12.72 -21.21 -2.78
N SER A 135 -12.03 -22.33 -2.71
CA SER A 135 -12.37 -23.37 -1.74
C SER A 135 -11.97 -22.95 -0.32
N GLU A 136 -12.59 -23.55 0.70
CA GLU A 136 -12.20 -23.31 2.10
C GLU A 136 -10.72 -23.59 2.36
N HIS A 137 -10.18 -24.64 1.71
CA HIS A 137 -8.77 -24.98 1.81
C HIS A 137 -7.85 -23.91 1.20
N GLU A 138 -8.24 -23.30 0.08
CA GLU A 138 -7.48 -22.16 -0.48
C GLU A 138 -7.53 -20.96 0.47
N ILE A 139 -8.70 -20.66 1.02
CA ILE A 139 -8.94 -19.49 1.88
C ILE A 139 -8.14 -19.55 3.17
N ALA A 140 -8.01 -20.72 3.79
CA ALA A 140 -7.26 -20.90 5.03
C ALA A 140 -5.78 -20.45 4.94
N ASN A 141 -5.22 -20.41 3.72
CA ASN A 141 -3.85 -20.04 3.46
C ASN A 141 -3.69 -18.59 2.94
N LEU A 142 -4.77 -17.84 2.78
CA LEU A 142 -4.75 -16.48 2.26
C LEU A 142 -4.78 -15.44 3.39
N PRO A 143 -4.09 -14.29 3.22
CA PRO A 143 -4.24 -13.19 4.15
C PRO A 143 -5.68 -12.66 4.13
N PRO A 144 -6.23 -12.24 5.28
CA PRO A 144 -7.56 -11.65 5.33
C PRO A 144 -7.56 -10.29 4.62
N LEU A 145 -8.69 -9.94 4.00
CA LEU A 145 -8.93 -8.63 3.40
C LEU A 145 -9.16 -7.56 4.48
N THR A 146 -8.10 -7.25 5.23
CA THR A 146 -8.15 -6.31 6.35
C THR A 146 -7.50 -4.99 5.95
N PRO A 147 -8.25 -3.87 5.89
CA PRO A 147 -7.64 -2.56 5.67
C PRO A 147 -6.81 -2.14 6.89
N LEU A 148 -5.60 -1.67 6.58
CA LEU A 148 -4.59 -1.24 7.54
C LEU A 148 -4.64 0.29 7.66
N ASN A 149 -4.96 0.75 8.86
CA ASN A 149 -4.80 2.16 9.25
C ASN A 149 -3.35 2.41 9.71
N ASN A 150 -3.06 3.66 10.11
CA ASN A 150 -1.71 4.08 10.46
C ASN A 150 -1.10 3.24 11.60
N TYR A 151 -1.86 3.01 12.68
CA TYR A 151 -1.45 2.14 13.78
C TYR A 151 -1.06 0.73 13.32
N LYS A 152 -1.90 0.06 12.50
CA LYS A 152 -1.62 -1.29 12.00
C LYS A 152 -0.38 -1.32 11.09
N ILE A 153 -0.17 -0.28 10.27
CA ILE A 153 1.05 -0.13 9.47
C ILE A 153 2.28 0.02 10.36
N SER A 154 2.21 0.82 11.42
CA SER A 154 3.33 0.98 12.36
C SER A 154 3.77 -0.36 12.98
N ILE A 155 2.82 -1.22 13.35
CA ILE A 155 3.08 -2.57 13.87
C ILE A 155 3.74 -3.45 12.81
N LEU A 156 3.23 -3.42 11.58
CA LEU A 156 3.79 -4.18 10.46
C LEU A 156 5.26 -3.80 10.23
N LEU A 157 5.56 -2.51 10.18
CA LEU A 157 6.93 -2.01 9.97
C LEU A 157 7.88 -2.41 11.11
N LYS A 158 7.45 -2.27 12.37
CA LYS A 158 8.23 -2.67 13.56
C LYS A 158 8.55 -4.17 13.55
N LYS A 159 7.61 -5.01 13.12
CA LYS A 159 7.83 -6.47 12.99
C LYS A 159 8.91 -6.78 11.95
N ILE A 160 8.84 -6.14 10.79
CA ILE A 160 9.81 -6.34 9.69
C ILE A 160 11.21 -5.88 10.12
N GLN A 161 11.32 -4.74 10.80
CA GLN A 161 12.60 -4.22 11.29
C GLN A 161 13.23 -5.16 12.33
N THR A 162 12.43 -5.74 13.22
CA THR A 162 12.92 -6.68 14.25
C THR A 162 13.42 -7.98 13.64
N GLN A 163 12.74 -8.49 12.60
CA GLN A 163 13.13 -9.71 11.89
C GLN A 163 14.39 -9.53 11.02
N SER A 164 14.73 -8.30 10.63
CA SER A 164 15.93 -8.02 9.81
C SER A 164 17.21 -7.90 10.64
N ASN A 165 17.10 -7.87 11.97
CA ASN A 165 18.22 -7.73 12.91
C ASN A 165 18.67 -9.08 13.53
N HIS A 166 18.16 -10.20 13.00
CA HIS A 166 18.52 -11.56 13.37
C HIS A 166 18.90 -12.35 12.11
#